data_AF-A0A0G9H677-F1
#
_entry.id   AF-A0A0G9H677-F1
#
_cell.length_a   1.000
_cell.length_b   1.000
_cell.length_c   1.000
_cell.angle_alpha   90.00
_cell.angle_beta   90.00
_cell.angle_gamma   90.00
#
_symmetry.space_group_name_H-M   'P 1'
#
loop_
_entity.id
_entity.type
_entity.pdbx_description
1 polymer ?
#
loop_
_entity_poly.entity_id
_entity_poly.type
_entity_poly.pdbx_seq_one_letter_code
_entity_poly.pdbx_strand_id
1 'polypeptide(L)'
;MRLLECFAPLFAYGLLIDEQATSQNLSDDELPSVHARAVALVEQSRGAAFARGKLLAQVELAAFAVAAWFDEVVTRHGGWRQVTPLQQTLFRTGGAATEFFDQLGRLGSSEDEVREVFSMALLLGFAGQYYYEQGDSGELGRIKALYCPASTGAAGLLQSLQRESVTPQPYMTSGSPVLRLPVSWMGRRLAQLVAALVVLLVFVAFVAPLFSHALSEQAWFTSSLIVAGLAVVGWIGVLAWQSLVVMRAHTRVADSTEAGYGIGSISAAVKDAARRLRGAILHPFRRRGRWRQLSRHPWLLFVGDSAADVRSLLQAAAAAPHARELARANDTRPWHWWVFRALVAIEPGPRLSHPHATVGDGDAPWSKALALLAKERRKLPLDGMVICIAAQSLREPDGAVATHADRLHRLADEATRRLQLQLPVYVVVTGLEALPGHAAFRSALPLSVFRRVLGWRHAAVLEDGVLDTRVESHADAVSDRLLAIAQAVLASERDPRRRREAFAFLQSLYGVQRGLRSFLERLQANEVHGERRLHWQGLYVTGGSRSDAPNGEFVDDLFNRFLPADRVLARRVAPKA
;
A
#
# COMPACT_ATOMS: atom_id res chain seq x y z
N MET A 1 -4.95 -9.22 21.57
CA MET A 1 -6.28 -9.71 21.19
C MET A 1 -7.30 -9.05 22.11
N ARG A 2 -8.14 -8.18 21.55
CA ARG A 2 -9.14 -7.38 22.27
C ARG A 2 -10.50 -8.09 22.28
N LEU A 3 -11.43 -7.68 23.14
CA LEU A 3 -12.79 -8.29 23.20
C LEU A 3 -13.48 -8.32 21.83
N LEU A 4 -13.34 -7.27 21.01
CA LEU A 4 -13.87 -7.22 19.65
C LEU A 4 -13.31 -8.36 18.75
N GLU A 5 -12.02 -8.69 18.84
CA GLU A 5 -11.45 -9.84 18.12
C GLU A 5 -11.99 -11.18 18.65
N CYS A 6 -12.31 -11.28 19.95
CA CYS A 6 -12.88 -12.49 20.55
C CYS A 6 -14.32 -12.74 20.11
N PHE A 7 -15.16 -11.71 20.01
CA PHE A 7 -16.57 -11.82 19.60
C PHE A 7 -16.82 -11.67 18.09
N ALA A 8 -15.80 -11.29 17.31
CA ALA A 8 -15.84 -11.24 15.85
C ALA A 8 -16.44 -12.48 15.14
N PRO A 9 -16.23 -13.73 15.60
CA PRO A 9 -16.85 -14.90 14.97
C PRO A 9 -18.38 -14.87 14.99
N LEU A 10 -19.00 -14.33 16.04
CA LEU A 10 -20.46 -14.23 16.16
C LEU A 10 -21.02 -13.09 15.28
N PHE A 11 -20.30 -11.97 15.18
CA PHE A 11 -20.61 -10.93 14.19
C PHE A 11 -20.51 -11.45 12.74
N ALA A 12 -19.45 -12.18 12.40
CA ALA A 12 -19.30 -12.80 11.09
C ALA A 12 -20.43 -13.80 10.79
N TYR A 13 -20.88 -14.54 11.81
CA TYR A 13 -21.98 -15.50 11.68
C TYR A 13 -23.34 -14.80 11.50
N GLY A 14 -23.65 -13.76 12.28
CA GLY A 14 -24.89 -12.99 12.09
C GLY A 14 -24.98 -12.35 10.71
N LEU A 15 -23.87 -11.83 10.18
CA LEU A 15 -23.82 -11.30 8.81
C LEU A 15 -23.98 -12.38 7.73
N LEU A 16 -23.61 -13.64 8.01
CA LEU A 16 -23.89 -14.76 7.11
C LEU A 16 -25.38 -15.11 7.10
N ILE A 17 -26.01 -15.17 8.28
CA ILE A 17 -27.46 -15.40 8.39
C ILE A 17 -28.26 -14.29 7.70
N ASP A 18 -27.84 -13.03 7.85
CA ASP A 18 -28.45 -11.87 7.19
C ASP A 18 -28.39 -11.96 5.65
N GLU A 19 -27.25 -12.38 5.09
CA GLU A 19 -27.12 -12.64 3.64
C GLU A 19 -27.99 -13.81 3.16
N GLN A 20 -28.01 -14.92 3.92
CA GLN A 20 -28.81 -16.10 3.59
C GLN A 20 -30.32 -15.80 3.64
N ALA A 21 -30.78 -15.13 4.70
CA ALA A 21 -32.18 -14.78 4.88
C ALA A 21 -32.66 -13.76 3.82
N THR A 22 -31.87 -12.72 3.53
CA THR A 22 -32.18 -11.77 2.45
C THR A 22 -32.25 -12.45 1.08
N SER A 23 -31.46 -13.51 0.88
CA SER A 23 -31.46 -14.30 -0.36
C SER A 23 -32.56 -15.38 -0.41
N GLN A 24 -33.48 -15.43 0.56
CA GLN A 24 -34.50 -16.48 0.73
C GLN A 24 -33.92 -17.91 0.86
N ASN A 25 -32.67 -18.04 1.28
CA ASN A 25 -31.93 -19.31 1.40
C ASN A 25 -31.91 -19.88 2.83
N LEU A 26 -32.65 -19.28 3.78
CA LEU A 26 -32.76 -19.75 5.16
C LEU A 26 -34.16 -20.29 5.42
N SER A 27 -34.27 -21.56 5.80
CA SER A 27 -35.56 -22.19 6.16
C SER A 27 -35.87 -22.09 7.65
N ASP A 28 -37.15 -22.07 8.02
CA ASP A 28 -37.58 -22.04 9.43
C ASP A 28 -37.05 -23.25 10.22
N ASP A 29 -36.88 -24.40 9.57
CA ASP A 29 -36.36 -25.65 10.16
C ASP A 29 -34.85 -25.57 10.50
N GLU A 30 -34.11 -24.64 9.90
CA GLU A 30 -32.70 -24.42 10.21
C GLU A 30 -32.49 -23.53 11.45
N LEU A 31 -33.50 -22.74 11.87
CA LEU A 31 -33.40 -21.80 13.00
C LEU A 31 -32.91 -22.44 14.31
N PRO A 32 -33.33 -23.65 14.72
CA PRO A 32 -32.77 -24.32 15.90
C PRO A 32 -31.27 -24.60 15.78
N SER A 33 -30.79 -24.96 14.58
CA SER A 33 -29.36 -25.18 14.32
C SER A 33 -28.56 -23.87 14.35
N VAL A 34 -29.15 -22.79 13.82
CA VAL A 34 -28.57 -21.44 13.84
C VAL A 34 -28.44 -20.93 15.27
N HIS A 35 -29.48 -21.07 16.09
CA HIS A 35 -29.44 -20.72 17.51
C HIS A 35 -28.39 -21.54 18.27
N ALA A 36 -28.37 -22.87 18.12
CA ALA A 36 -27.38 -23.73 18.76
C ALA A 36 -25.94 -23.35 18.38
N ARG A 37 -25.71 -23.01 17.10
CA ARG A 37 -24.41 -22.52 16.63
C ARG A 37 -24.05 -21.16 17.22
N ALA A 38 -25.01 -20.24 17.32
CA ALA A 38 -24.78 -18.91 17.91
C ALA A 38 -24.45 -19.01 19.41
N VAL A 39 -25.16 -19.83 20.19
CA VAL A 39 -24.84 -20.13 21.60
C VAL A 39 -23.41 -20.68 21.73
N ALA A 40 -23.04 -21.67 20.91
CA ALA A 40 -21.69 -22.24 20.94
C ALA A 40 -20.59 -21.20 20.60
N LEU A 41 -20.88 -20.24 19.72
CA LEU A 41 -19.97 -19.13 19.41
C LEU A 41 -19.84 -18.13 20.56
N VAL A 42 -20.91 -17.85 21.32
CA VAL A 42 -20.83 -17.02 22.54
C VAL A 42 -19.91 -17.69 23.56
N GLU A 43 -20.11 -18.98 23.85
CA GLU A 43 -19.27 -19.73 24.80
C GLU A 43 -17.80 -19.80 24.35
N GLN A 44 -17.55 -20.02 23.05
CA GLN A 44 -16.20 -19.97 22.50
C GLN A 44 -15.56 -18.58 22.66
N SER A 45 -16.33 -17.51 22.45
CA SER A 45 -15.86 -16.12 22.59
C SER A 45 -15.56 -15.76 24.05
N ARG A 46 -16.43 -16.19 24.99
CA ARG A 46 -16.21 -16.11 26.45
C ARG A 46 -14.90 -16.79 26.83
N GLY A 47 -14.74 -18.07 26.47
CA GLY A 47 -13.53 -18.85 26.75
C GLY A 47 -12.26 -18.22 26.17
N ALA A 48 -12.32 -17.71 24.93
CA ALA A 48 -11.21 -17.01 24.30
C ALA A 48 -10.84 -15.71 25.02
N ALA A 49 -11.81 -14.96 25.55
CA ALA A 49 -11.57 -13.75 26.33
C ALA A 49 -10.98 -14.06 27.72
N PHE A 50 -11.49 -15.08 28.42
CA PHE A 50 -10.94 -15.52 29.71
C PHE A 50 -9.50 -16.03 29.59
N ALA A 51 -9.17 -16.75 28.51
CA ALA A 51 -7.80 -17.17 28.20
C ALA A 51 -6.83 -15.99 27.95
N ARG A 52 -7.35 -14.76 27.79
CA ARG A 52 -6.58 -13.51 27.69
C ARG A 52 -6.65 -12.65 28.96
N GLY A 53 -7.14 -13.20 30.08
CA GLY A 53 -7.22 -12.52 31.37
C GLY A 53 -8.26 -11.39 31.44
N LYS A 54 -9.28 -11.41 30.57
CA LYS A 54 -10.35 -10.39 30.56
C LYS A 54 -11.29 -10.56 31.77
N LEU A 55 -11.76 -9.44 32.31
CA LEU A 55 -12.63 -9.41 33.49
C LEU A 55 -14.03 -9.96 33.17
N LEU A 56 -14.61 -10.74 34.08
CA LEU A 56 -15.94 -11.34 33.92
C LEU A 56 -17.01 -10.31 33.52
N ALA A 57 -17.10 -9.17 34.21
CA ALA A 57 -18.06 -8.12 33.89
C ALA A 57 -17.92 -7.60 32.44
N GLN A 58 -16.69 -7.40 31.97
CA GLN A 58 -16.43 -6.92 30.60
C GLN A 58 -16.75 -7.98 29.54
N VAL A 59 -16.45 -9.25 29.83
CA VAL A 59 -16.78 -10.38 28.95
C VAL A 59 -18.29 -10.57 28.82
N GLU A 60 -19.03 -10.46 29.92
CA GLU A 60 -20.49 -10.58 29.91
C GLU A 60 -21.19 -9.39 29.24
N LEU A 61 -20.72 -8.15 29.47
CA LEU A 61 -21.23 -6.97 28.77
C LEU A 61 -20.99 -7.05 27.25
N ALA A 62 -19.80 -7.52 26.83
CA ALA A 62 -19.51 -7.74 25.42
C ALA A 62 -20.36 -8.87 24.82
N ALA A 63 -20.53 -9.99 25.53
CA ALA A 63 -21.39 -11.09 25.11
C ALA A 63 -22.85 -10.64 24.95
N PHE A 64 -23.36 -9.86 25.91
CA PHE A 64 -24.71 -9.29 25.89
C PHE A 64 -24.96 -8.41 24.66
N ALA A 65 -24.05 -7.47 24.37
CA ALA A 65 -24.16 -6.58 23.21
C ALA A 65 -24.24 -7.34 21.88
N VAL A 66 -23.43 -8.39 21.72
CA VAL A 66 -23.39 -9.18 20.48
C VAL A 66 -24.63 -10.08 20.37
N ALA A 67 -25.11 -10.64 21.48
CA ALA A 67 -26.34 -11.44 21.50
C ALA A 67 -27.57 -10.58 21.14
N ALA A 68 -27.68 -9.38 21.74
CA ALA A 68 -28.76 -8.43 21.43
C ALA A 68 -28.77 -8.05 19.94
N TRP A 69 -27.59 -7.78 19.36
CA TRP A 69 -27.46 -7.52 17.92
C TRP A 69 -27.83 -8.73 17.06
N PHE A 70 -27.39 -9.94 17.44
CA PHE A 70 -27.69 -11.15 16.67
C PHE A 70 -29.19 -11.47 16.68
N ASP A 71 -29.86 -11.31 17.82
CA ASP A 71 -31.31 -11.47 17.91
C ASP A 71 -32.06 -10.44 17.06
N GLU A 72 -31.59 -9.19 17.00
CA GLU A 72 -32.18 -8.18 16.10
C GLU A 72 -31.99 -8.55 14.63
N VAL A 73 -30.81 -9.07 14.25
CA VAL A 73 -30.56 -9.56 12.88
C VAL A 73 -31.55 -10.65 12.48
N VAL A 74 -31.81 -11.64 13.34
CA VAL A 74 -32.82 -12.69 13.06
C VAL A 74 -34.25 -12.11 13.07
N THR A 75 -34.52 -11.13 13.93
CA THR A 75 -35.84 -10.45 14.02
C THR A 75 -36.21 -9.72 12.72
N ARG A 76 -35.25 -9.13 12.01
CA ARG A 76 -35.49 -8.46 10.70
C ARG A 76 -36.07 -9.39 9.64
N HIS A 77 -35.80 -10.70 9.74
CA HIS A 77 -36.16 -11.70 8.73
C HIS A 77 -37.33 -12.60 9.16
N GLY A 78 -38.14 -12.15 10.13
CA GLY A 78 -39.33 -12.89 10.60
C GLY A 78 -39.20 -13.51 11.99
N GLY A 79 -38.04 -13.36 12.64
CA GLY A 79 -37.83 -13.64 14.06
C GLY A 79 -37.76 -15.11 14.45
N TRP A 80 -37.49 -15.33 15.74
CA TRP A 80 -37.39 -16.66 16.31
C TRP A 80 -38.78 -17.29 16.50
N ARG A 81 -39.18 -18.16 15.57
CA ARG A 81 -40.53 -18.79 15.55
C ARG A 81 -40.65 -20.05 16.42
N GLN A 82 -39.54 -20.78 16.62
CA GLN A 82 -39.52 -22.08 17.32
C GLN A 82 -38.51 -22.13 18.48
N VAL A 83 -37.76 -21.04 18.71
CA VAL A 83 -36.60 -21.01 19.61
C VAL A 83 -36.67 -19.76 20.48
N THR A 84 -36.16 -19.79 21.70
CA THR A 84 -36.01 -18.58 22.52
C THR A 84 -34.85 -17.73 22.03
N PRO A 85 -34.99 -16.38 21.96
CA PRO A 85 -33.88 -15.49 21.60
C PRO A 85 -32.67 -15.64 22.52
N LEU A 86 -31.46 -15.33 22.03
CA LEU A 86 -30.21 -15.42 22.80
C LEU A 86 -30.23 -14.55 24.07
N GLN A 87 -30.82 -13.35 24.01
CA GLN A 87 -31.02 -12.47 25.17
C GLN A 87 -31.80 -13.17 26.30
N GLN A 88 -32.77 -14.01 25.97
CA GLN A 88 -33.59 -14.71 26.94
C GLN A 88 -32.90 -16.00 27.40
N THR A 89 -32.31 -16.76 26.47
CA THR A 89 -31.58 -18.01 26.74
C THR A 89 -30.35 -17.78 27.63
N LEU A 90 -29.57 -16.73 27.36
CA LEU A 90 -28.27 -16.48 27.99
C LEU A 90 -28.33 -15.45 29.13
N PHE A 91 -29.14 -14.40 28.99
CA PHE A 91 -29.17 -13.26 29.93
C PHE A 91 -30.52 -13.11 30.66
N ARG A 92 -31.51 -13.97 30.35
CA ARG A 92 -32.85 -13.97 30.97
C ARG A 92 -33.61 -12.64 30.84
N THR A 93 -33.31 -11.85 29.80
CA THR A 93 -34.05 -10.62 29.49
C THR A 93 -34.76 -10.71 28.14
N GLY A 94 -35.88 -9.97 28.00
CA GLY A 94 -36.51 -9.64 26.73
C GLY A 94 -36.40 -8.14 26.38
N GLY A 95 -35.68 -7.36 27.19
CA GLY A 95 -35.53 -5.91 27.10
C GLY A 95 -34.22 -5.43 26.50
N ALA A 96 -33.43 -6.31 25.86
CA ALA A 96 -32.06 -5.98 25.44
C ALA A 96 -31.99 -4.79 24.47
N ALA A 97 -33.04 -4.54 23.69
CA ALA A 97 -33.18 -3.38 22.80
C ALA A 97 -33.08 -2.01 23.51
N THR A 98 -33.43 -1.94 24.80
CA THR A 98 -33.30 -0.75 25.66
C THR A 98 -32.09 -0.86 26.57
N GLU A 99 -31.90 -2.02 27.22
CA GLU A 99 -30.77 -2.26 28.13
C GLU A 99 -29.42 -2.05 27.45
N PHE A 100 -29.29 -2.35 26.15
CA PHE A 100 -28.07 -2.06 25.38
C PHE A 100 -27.62 -0.59 25.50
N PHE A 101 -28.55 0.36 25.38
CA PHE A 101 -28.21 1.79 25.44
C PHE A 101 -27.95 2.27 26.86
N ASP A 102 -28.65 1.71 27.86
CA ASP A 102 -28.40 1.98 29.28
C ASP A 102 -27.01 1.46 29.71
N GLN A 103 -26.63 0.24 29.31
CA GLN A 103 -25.29 -0.30 29.56
C GLN A 103 -24.21 0.52 28.85
N LEU A 104 -24.40 0.86 27.57
CA LEU A 104 -23.47 1.70 26.79
C LEU A 104 -23.24 3.08 27.44
N GLY A 105 -24.31 3.70 27.98
CA GLY A 105 -24.24 4.98 28.68
C GLY A 105 -23.53 4.91 30.04
N ARG A 106 -23.46 3.72 30.66
CA ARG A 106 -22.78 3.49 31.95
C ARG A 106 -21.29 3.15 31.83
N LEU A 107 -20.79 2.79 30.64
CA LEU A 107 -19.41 2.35 30.43
C LEU A 107 -18.38 3.42 30.81
N GLY A 108 -17.54 3.11 31.80
CA GLY A 108 -16.47 3.99 32.29
C GLY A 108 -15.31 4.13 31.29
N SER A 109 -14.43 5.12 31.52
CA SER A 109 -13.28 5.39 30.65
C SER A 109 -12.22 4.27 30.59
N SER A 110 -12.33 3.23 31.42
CA SER A 110 -11.48 2.03 31.41
C SER A 110 -12.07 0.87 30.60
N GLU A 111 -13.27 1.01 30.05
CA GLU A 111 -14.03 -0.08 29.40
C GLU A 111 -14.01 0.03 27.86
N ASP A 112 -12.93 0.57 27.30
CA ASP A 112 -12.78 0.84 25.86
C ASP A 112 -13.00 -0.39 24.97
N GLU A 113 -12.52 -1.57 25.39
CA GLU A 113 -12.74 -2.81 24.64
C GLU A 113 -14.20 -3.30 24.66
N VAL A 114 -14.96 -2.98 25.72
CA VAL A 114 -16.40 -3.26 25.76
C VAL A 114 -17.11 -2.27 24.84
N ARG A 115 -16.77 -0.98 24.94
CA ARG A 115 -17.32 0.08 24.10
C ARG A 115 -17.13 -0.23 22.61
N GLU A 116 -15.96 -0.75 22.20
CA GLU A 116 -15.70 -1.17 20.82
C GLU A 116 -16.64 -2.29 20.32
N VAL A 117 -17.06 -3.20 21.19
CA VAL A 117 -18.03 -4.26 20.85
C VAL A 117 -19.43 -3.66 20.64
N PHE A 118 -19.88 -2.76 21.51
CA PHE A 118 -21.12 -2.01 21.33
C PHE A 118 -21.07 -1.13 20.06
N SER A 119 -19.95 -0.45 19.83
CA SER A 119 -19.72 0.35 18.61
C SER A 119 -19.76 -0.50 17.35
N MET A 120 -19.25 -1.74 17.38
CA MET A 120 -19.35 -2.67 16.25
C MET A 120 -20.80 -3.09 15.98
N ALA A 121 -21.58 -3.38 17.03
CA ALA A 121 -23.00 -3.70 16.88
C ALA A 121 -23.77 -2.54 16.23
N LEU A 122 -23.54 -1.29 16.68
CA LEU A 122 -24.11 -0.07 16.08
C LEU A 122 -23.64 0.14 14.62
N LEU A 123 -22.36 -0.11 14.33
CA LEU A 123 -21.78 -0.02 12.98
C LEU A 123 -22.39 -1.06 12.01
N LEU A 124 -22.69 -2.25 12.50
CA LEU A 124 -23.43 -3.31 11.81
C LEU A 124 -24.96 -3.10 11.83
N GLY A 125 -25.39 -1.91 12.27
CA GLY A 125 -26.75 -1.42 12.14
C GLY A 125 -27.70 -1.87 13.23
N PHE A 126 -27.24 -2.16 14.46
CA PHE A 126 -28.13 -2.30 15.61
C PHE A 126 -28.98 -1.04 15.80
N ALA A 127 -30.29 -1.18 15.93
CA ALA A 127 -31.21 -0.06 16.20
C ALA A 127 -31.82 -0.12 17.60
N GLY A 128 -32.05 -1.32 18.14
CA GLY A 128 -32.73 -1.57 19.40
C GLY A 128 -34.03 -0.77 19.52
N GLN A 129 -34.16 -0.01 20.60
CA GLN A 129 -35.34 0.82 20.85
C GLN A 129 -35.59 1.93 19.81
N TYR A 130 -34.62 2.24 18.94
CA TYR A 130 -34.72 3.28 17.90
C TYR A 130 -35.08 2.73 16.51
N TYR A 131 -35.65 1.52 16.41
CA TYR A 131 -36.00 0.85 15.14
C TYR A 131 -36.86 1.67 14.17
N TYR A 132 -37.54 2.71 14.65
CA TYR A 132 -38.39 3.60 13.85
C TYR A 132 -37.62 4.78 13.22
N GLU A 133 -36.39 5.08 13.66
CA GLU A 133 -35.59 6.15 13.07
C GLU A 133 -34.99 5.73 11.72
N GLN A 134 -35.14 6.56 10.69
CA GLN A 134 -34.53 6.34 9.38
C GLN A 134 -33.37 7.30 9.14
N GLY A 135 -32.17 6.74 8.92
CA GLY A 135 -30.94 7.51 8.73
C GLY A 135 -30.30 7.98 10.03
N ASP A 136 -29.30 8.87 9.93
CA ASP A 136 -28.45 9.28 11.05
C ASP A 136 -28.78 10.70 11.57
N SER A 137 -30.00 11.20 11.34
CA SER A 137 -30.46 12.52 11.82
C SER A 137 -31.19 12.49 13.17
N GLY A 138 -31.60 11.30 13.65
CA GLY A 138 -32.28 11.09 14.93
C GLY A 138 -31.31 10.91 16.11
N GLU A 139 -31.84 10.46 17.26
CA GLU A 139 -31.04 10.21 18.46
C GLU A 139 -30.07 9.03 18.26
N LEU A 140 -30.46 7.98 17.54
CA LEU A 140 -29.56 6.89 17.16
C LEU A 140 -28.38 7.41 16.32
N GLY A 141 -28.64 8.39 15.46
CA GLY A 141 -27.62 9.08 14.67
C GLY A 141 -26.60 9.83 15.54
N ARG A 142 -27.06 10.50 16.61
CA ARG A 142 -26.18 11.16 17.59
C ARG A 142 -25.38 10.16 18.43
N ILE A 143 -26.01 9.06 18.85
CA ILE A 143 -25.33 7.97 19.57
C ILE A 143 -24.23 7.37 18.68
N LYS A 144 -24.53 7.08 17.41
CA LYS A 144 -23.51 6.66 16.42
C LYS A 144 -22.42 7.71 16.23
N ALA A 145 -22.72 9.00 16.22
CA ALA A 145 -21.70 10.05 16.10
C ALA A 145 -20.73 10.07 17.29
N LEU A 146 -21.23 9.78 18.50
CA LEU A 146 -20.44 9.74 19.73
C LEU A 146 -19.58 8.47 19.84
N TYR A 147 -20.15 7.30 19.56
CA TYR A 147 -19.50 6.00 19.78
C TYR A 147 -18.88 5.37 18.52
N CYS A 148 -19.31 5.79 17.33
CA CYS A 148 -18.91 5.24 16.03
C CYS A 148 -18.58 6.37 15.03
N PRO A 149 -17.60 7.26 15.28
CA PRO A 149 -17.34 8.43 14.43
C PRO A 149 -17.05 8.09 12.96
N ALA A 150 -16.56 6.88 12.67
CA ALA A 150 -16.38 6.37 11.31
C ALA A 150 -17.70 6.17 10.53
N SER A 151 -18.85 6.04 11.20
CA SER A 151 -20.17 5.82 10.58
C SER A 151 -20.82 7.13 10.14
N THR A 152 -21.06 8.07 11.05
CA THR A 152 -21.71 9.37 10.75
C THR A 152 -20.89 10.21 9.75
N GLY A 153 -19.55 10.07 9.77
CA GLY A 153 -18.64 10.70 8.82
C GLY A 153 -18.38 9.92 7.52
N ALA A 154 -18.93 8.69 7.37
CA ALA A 154 -18.51 7.74 6.34
C ALA A 154 -18.55 8.33 4.91
N ALA A 155 -19.70 8.86 4.50
CA ALA A 155 -19.88 9.41 3.16
C ALA A 155 -18.93 10.58 2.86
N GLY A 156 -18.74 11.49 3.82
CA GLY A 156 -17.83 12.63 3.68
C GLY A 156 -16.36 12.20 3.60
N LEU A 157 -15.96 11.22 4.41
CA LEU A 157 -14.62 10.64 4.41
C LEU A 157 -14.33 9.91 3.09
N LEU A 158 -15.24 9.06 2.60
CA LEU A 158 -15.10 8.37 1.32
C LEU A 158 -15.06 9.34 0.13
N GLN A 159 -15.79 10.46 0.22
CA GLN A 159 -15.72 11.53 -0.78
C GLN A 159 -14.40 12.32 -0.71
N SER A 160 -13.85 12.58 0.48
CA SER A 160 -12.59 13.32 0.64
C SER A 160 -11.40 12.57 0.00
N LEU A 161 -11.39 11.23 0.07
CA LEU A 161 -10.38 10.36 -0.56
C LEU A 161 -10.25 10.54 -2.08
N GLN A 162 -11.24 11.10 -2.78
CA GLN A 162 -11.07 11.47 -4.19
C GLN A 162 -9.96 12.53 -4.35
N ARG A 163 -9.89 13.49 -3.43
CA ARG A 163 -8.97 14.63 -3.44
C ARG A 163 -7.71 14.38 -2.60
N GLU A 164 -7.88 13.76 -1.44
CA GLU A 164 -6.84 13.58 -0.41
C GLU A 164 -6.18 12.20 -0.49
N SER A 165 -4.93 12.09 -0.04
CA SER A 165 -4.29 10.79 0.18
C SER A 165 -4.90 10.05 1.37
N VAL A 166 -4.87 8.72 1.36
CA VAL A 166 -5.35 7.90 2.48
C VAL A 166 -4.68 8.34 3.77
N THR A 167 -3.35 8.38 3.79
CA THR A 167 -2.53 8.93 4.87
C THR A 167 -1.96 10.30 4.47
N PRO A 168 -1.98 11.32 5.35
CA PRO A 168 -1.36 12.63 5.06
C PRO A 168 0.17 12.56 5.00
N GLN A 169 0.80 11.77 5.88
CA GLN A 169 2.14 11.26 5.65
C GLN A 169 2.08 10.11 4.63
N PRO A 170 3.08 9.90 3.76
CA PRO A 170 4.38 10.58 3.67
C PRO A 170 4.36 11.86 2.80
N TYR A 171 3.21 12.45 2.46
CA TYR A 171 3.16 13.62 1.57
C TYR A 171 3.54 14.92 2.26
N MET A 172 3.15 15.07 3.53
CA MET A 172 3.31 16.28 4.32
C MET A 172 4.64 16.38 5.09
N THR A 173 5.58 15.46 4.85
CA THR A 173 6.91 15.50 5.47
C THR A 173 7.82 16.53 4.78
N SER A 174 8.62 17.25 5.56
CA SER A 174 9.72 18.06 4.99
C SER A 174 10.70 17.14 4.26
N GLY A 175 11.14 17.55 3.07
CA GLY A 175 11.96 16.69 2.19
C GLY A 175 11.18 15.58 1.47
N SER A 176 9.84 15.60 1.47
CA SER A 176 9.07 14.68 0.64
C SER A 176 9.20 14.98 -0.85
N PRO A 177 9.28 13.93 -1.70
CA PRO A 177 9.72 14.12 -3.07
C PRO A 177 8.61 14.84 -3.83
N VAL A 178 8.93 15.87 -4.61
CA VAL A 178 7.92 16.53 -5.45
C VAL A 178 7.54 15.58 -6.59
N LEU A 179 6.23 15.45 -6.88
CA LEU A 179 5.74 14.69 -8.03
C LEU A 179 6.26 15.32 -9.32
N ARG A 180 7.37 14.80 -9.86
CA ARG A 180 7.95 15.26 -11.12
C ARG A 180 7.14 14.72 -12.29
N LEU A 181 6.00 15.36 -12.55
CA LEU A 181 5.26 15.21 -13.81
C LEU A 181 6.26 15.28 -14.97
N PRO A 182 6.22 14.35 -15.94
CA PRO A 182 7.12 14.41 -17.08
C PRO A 182 6.83 15.66 -17.89
N VAL A 183 7.65 16.71 -17.71
CA VAL A 183 7.64 17.90 -18.57
C VAL A 183 7.76 17.42 -20.00
N SER A 184 6.66 17.52 -20.74
CA SER A 184 6.50 16.90 -22.04
C SER A 184 7.66 17.33 -22.94
N TRP A 185 8.24 16.37 -23.65
CA TRP A 185 9.47 16.63 -24.43
C TRP A 185 9.23 17.68 -25.52
N MET A 186 7.97 17.86 -25.91
CA MET A 186 7.46 18.83 -26.87
C MET A 186 7.39 20.26 -26.30
N GLY A 187 7.00 20.45 -25.03
CA GLY A 187 6.91 21.78 -24.42
C GLY A 187 8.24 22.53 -24.38
N ARG A 188 9.36 21.81 -24.20
CA ARG A 188 10.71 22.39 -24.26
C ARG A 188 11.13 22.83 -25.66
N ARG A 189 10.73 22.10 -26.72
CA ARG A 189 11.06 22.49 -28.10
C ARG A 189 10.15 23.61 -28.62
N LEU A 190 8.87 23.61 -28.24
CA LEU A 190 7.95 24.67 -28.68
C LEU A 190 8.25 26.01 -28.00
N ALA A 191 8.59 26.02 -26.71
CA ALA A 191 9.03 27.23 -26.01
C ALA A 191 10.31 27.83 -26.65
N GLN A 192 11.24 27.00 -27.11
CA GLN A 192 12.44 27.43 -27.82
C GLN A 192 12.12 28.00 -29.22
N LEU A 193 11.19 27.39 -29.96
CA LEU A 193 10.76 27.90 -31.26
C LEU A 193 9.96 29.21 -31.17
N VAL A 194 9.10 29.37 -30.16
CA VAL A 194 8.37 30.62 -29.96
C VAL A 194 9.27 31.72 -29.41
N ALA A 195 10.23 31.41 -28.53
CA ALA A 195 11.27 32.38 -28.16
C ALA A 195 12.07 32.85 -29.39
N ALA A 196 12.46 31.93 -30.28
CA ALA A 196 13.15 32.28 -31.52
C ALA A 196 12.28 33.13 -32.47
N LEU A 197 10.98 32.82 -32.58
CA LEU A 197 10.05 33.58 -33.43
C LEU A 197 9.76 34.99 -32.88
N VAL A 198 9.64 35.13 -31.55
CA VAL A 198 9.48 36.45 -30.89
C VAL A 198 10.75 37.29 -31.06
N VAL A 199 11.94 36.69 -30.91
CA VAL A 199 13.21 37.38 -31.18
C VAL A 199 13.31 37.79 -32.66
N LEU A 200 12.88 36.94 -33.60
CA LEU A 200 12.84 37.28 -35.02
C LEU A 200 11.88 38.44 -35.32
N LEU A 201 10.68 38.45 -34.73
CA LEU A 201 9.70 39.53 -34.88
C LEU A 201 10.21 40.85 -34.30
N VAL A 202 10.84 40.84 -33.12
CA VAL A 202 11.46 42.03 -32.52
C VAL A 202 12.64 42.51 -33.36
N PHE A 203 13.46 41.61 -33.90
CA PHE A 203 14.57 41.95 -34.79
C PHE A 203 14.09 42.61 -36.08
N VAL A 204 13.06 42.04 -36.74
CA VAL A 204 12.44 42.65 -37.93
C VAL A 204 11.83 44.02 -37.58
N ALA A 205 11.14 44.15 -36.45
CA ALA A 205 10.52 45.40 -36.02
C ALA A 205 11.52 46.53 -35.68
N PHE A 206 12.72 46.21 -35.17
CA PHE A 206 13.73 47.21 -34.78
C PHE A 206 14.87 47.42 -35.77
N VAL A 207 15.20 46.43 -36.62
CA VAL A 207 16.35 46.52 -37.55
C VAL A 207 15.92 46.85 -38.98
N ALA A 208 14.73 46.43 -39.42
CA ALA A 208 14.22 46.82 -40.74
C ALA A 208 13.97 48.35 -40.92
N PRO A 209 13.55 49.12 -39.89
CA PRO A 209 13.35 50.58 -40.03
C PRO A 209 14.62 51.36 -40.37
N LEU A 210 15.81 50.85 -40.03
CA LEU A 210 17.09 51.46 -40.39
C LEU A 210 17.34 51.50 -41.91
N PHE A 211 16.54 50.78 -42.71
CA PHE A 211 16.71 50.62 -44.16
C PHE A 211 15.51 51.09 -45.00
N SER A 212 14.44 51.67 -44.40
CA SER A 212 13.23 52.05 -45.15
C SER A 212 12.68 53.44 -44.78
N HIS A 213 13.18 54.47 -45.48
CA HIS A 213 12.83 55.89 -45.26
C HIS A 213 11.45 56.33 -45.82
N ALA A 214 10.43 55.46 -45.82
CA ALA A 214 9.23 55.65 -46.66
C ALA A 214 7.88 55.83 -45.92
N LEU A 215 7.83 55.67 -44.58
CA LEU A 215 6.55 55.61 -43.83
C LEU A 215 6.63 56.30 -42.47
N SER A 216 5.51 56.87 -42.00
CA SER A 216 5.46 57.68 -40.77
C SER A 216 5.43 56.85 -39.48
N GLU A 217 6.10 57.35 -38.44
CA GLU A 217 6.38 56.60 -37.20
C GLU A 217 5.12 56.14 -36.45
N GLN A 218 4.07 56.97 -36.41
CA GLN A 218 2.84 56.66 -35.67
C GLN A 218 2.07 55.45 -36.25
N ALA A 219 2.06 55.28 -37.59
CA ALA A 219 1.36 54.16 -38.23
C ALA A 219 2.03 52.81 -37.95
N TRP A 220 3.36 52.80 -37.76
CA TRP A 220 4.11 51.61 -37.39
C TRP A 220 3.90 51.22 -35.93
N PHE A 221 3.80 52.19 -35.02
CA PHE A 221 3.58 51.93 -33.60
C PHE A 221 2.23 51.23 -33.35
N THR A 222 1.15 51.74 -33.95
CA THR A 222 -0.20 51.14 -33.83
C THR A 222 -0.27 49.74 -34.44
N SER A 223 0.33 49.55 -35.61
CA SER A 223 0.40 48.24 -36.29
C SER A 223 1.15 47.19 -35.46
N SER A 224 2.25 47.58 -34.81
CA SER A 224 3.05 46.68 -33.95
C SER A 224 2.28 46.19 -32.73
N LEU A 225 1.45 47.06 -32.13
CA LEU A 225 0.65 46.74 -30.96
C LEU A 225 -0.47 45.73 -31.25
N ILE A 226 -1.09 45.81 -32.43
CA ILE A 226 -2.14 44.88 -32.88
C ILE A 226 -1.54 43.48 -33.13
N VAL A 227 -0.37 43.41 -33.77
CA VAL A 227 0.33 42.13 -34.02
C VAL A 227 0.75 41.45 -32.72
N ALA A 228 1.23 42.22 -31.73
CA ALA A 228 1.56 41.70 -30.40
C ALA A 228 0.33 41.08 -29.70
N GLY A 229 -0.84 41.74 -29.77
CA GLY A 229 -2.09 41.23 -29.20
C GLY A 229 -2.52 39.89 -29.81
N LEU A 230 -2.47 39.76 -31.14
CA LEU A 230 -2.84 38.52 -31.84
C LEU A 230 -1.90 37.35 -31.53
N ALA A 231 -0.60 37.61 -31.36
CA ALA A 231 0.38 36.58 -30.98
C ALA A 231 0.08 35.95 -29.60
N VAL A 232 -0.37 36.77 -28.62
CA VAL A 232 -0.75 36.29 -27.27
C VAL A 232 -1.99 35.38 -27.33
N VAL A 233 -3.01 35.75 -28.13
CA VAL A 233 -4.21 34.91 -28.30
C VAL A 233 -3.86 33.57 -28.95
N GLY A 234 -3.00 33.56 -29.97
CA GLY A 234 -2.52 32.33 -30.61
C GLY A 234 -1.77 31.40 -29.65
N TRP A 235 -0.91 31.96 -28.78
CA TRP A 235 -0.19 31.18 -27.76
C TRP A 235 -1.14 30.48 -26.78
N ILE A 236 -2.19 31.16 -26.32
CA ILE A 236 -3.20 30.58 -25.42
C ILE A 236 -3.98 29.44 -26.12
N GLY A 237 -4.32 29.60 -27.41
CA GLY A 237 -4.98 28.55 -28.19
C GLY A 237 -4.15 27.28 -28.36
N VAL A 238 -2.83 27.40 -28.56
CA VAL A 238 -1.93 26.24 -28.70
C VAL A 238 -1.82 25.45 -27.38
N LEU A 239 -1.81 26.12 -26.23
CA LEU A 239 -1.83 25.46 -24.92
C LEU A 239 -3.12 24.65 -24.72
N ALA A 240 -4.27 25.18 -25.15
CA ALA A 240 -5.55 24.49 -25.09
C ALA A 240 -5.62 23.27 -26.03
N TRP A 241 -5.03 23.32 -27.23
CA TRP A 241 -5.01 22.18 -28.15
C TRP A 241 -4.10 21.04 -27.69
N GLN A 242 -3.00 21.34 -26.99
CA GLN A 242 -2.07 20.32 -26.51
C GLN A 242 -2.65 19.42 -25.41
N SER A 243 -3.59 19.91 -24.60
CA SER A 243 -4.29 19.08 -23.61
C SER A 243 -5.17 18.00 -24.28
N LEU A 244 -5.69 18.27 -25.47
CA LEU A 244 -6.54 17.35 -26.25
C LEU A 244 -5.71 16.30 -27.03
N VAL A 245 -4.50 16.63 -27.50
CA VAL A 245 -3.69 15.71 -28.33
C VAL A 245 -2.90 14.67 -27.53
N VAL A 246 -2.59 14.93 -26.25
CA VAL A 246 -1.95 13.95 -25.35
C VAL A 246 -2.78 12.65 -25.22
N MET A 247 -4.09 12.70 -25.47
CA MET A 247 -4.97 11.53 -25.51
C MET A 247 -4.76 10.57 -26.71
N ARG A 248 -3.94 10.90 -27.72
CA ARG A 248 -3.80 10.08 -28.96
C ARG A 248 -2.42 9.47 -29.23
N ALA A 249 -1.42 9.71 -28.38
CA ALA A 249 -0.02 9.37 -28.67
C ALA A 249 0.45 7.97 -28.21
N HIS A 250 -0.36 6.93 -28.43
CA HIS A 250 0.05 5.52 -28.28
C HIS A 250 -0.07 4.76 -29.62
N THR A 251 0.91 4.89 -30.53
CA THR A 251 1.10 3.90 -31.61
C THR A 251 2.46 3.97 -32.32
N ARG A 252 3.07 2.79 -32.44
CA ARG A 252 4.05 2.32 -33.45
C ARG A 252 5.53 2.74 -33.37
N VAL A 253 6.36 1.73 -33.63
CA VAL A 253 7.83 1.71 -33.78
C VAL A 253 8.15 0.80 -34.97
N ALA A 254 8.95 1.29 -35.91
CA ALA A 254 9.54 0.66 -37.10
C ALA A 254 10.58 1.67 -37.63
N ASP A 255 11.74 1.38 -38.25
CA ASP A 255 12.38 0.14 -38.73
C ASP A 255 13.93 0.28 -38.64
N SER A 256 14.70 -0.81 -38.82
CA SER A 256 15.82 -0.88 -39.79
C SER A 256 16.75 -2.11 -39.61
N THR A 257 17.03 -2.79 -40.72
CA THR A 257 18.04 -3.84 -41.00
C THR A 257 19.35 -3.23 -41.57
N GLU A 258 20.51 -3.87 -41.79
CA GLU A 258 21.14 -5.13 -41.33
C GLU A 258 22.68 -5.09 -41.56
N ALA A 259 23.45 -6.05 -41.01
CA ALA A 259 24.84 -6.34 -41.45
C ALA A 259 25.38 -7.68 -40.90
N GLY A 260 26.06 -8.47 -41.76
CA GLY A 260 26.61 -9.81 -41.44
C GLY A 260 28.03 -9.84 -40.84
N TYR A 261 28.57 -11.04 -40.61
CA TYR A 261 29.88 -11.25 -39.97
C TYR A 261 30.67 -12.42 -40.60
N GLY A 262 31.97 -12.22 -40.86
CA GLY A 262 32.89 -13.20 -41.46
C GLY A 262 33.78 -13.97 -40.47
N ILE A 263 34.46 -15.00 -40.97
CA ILE A 263 35.20 -16.01 -40.17
C ILE A 263 36.65 -15.59 -39.93
N GLY A 264 37.17 -15.77 -38.70
CA GLY A 264 38.62 -15.63 -38.42
C GLY A 264 39.04 -15.79 -36.95
N SER A 265 39.96 -16.73 -36.67
CA SER A 265 40.68 -16.95 -35.39
C SER A 265 39.87 -17.46 -34.16
N ILE A 266 39.74 -18.78 -34.05
CA ILE A 266 39.00 -19.46 -32.97
C ILE A 266 39.62 -19.26 -31.57
N SER A 267 40.95 -19.16 -31.43
CA SER A 267 41.62 -19.03 -30.12
C SER A 267 41.35 -17.69 -29.41
N ALA A 268 41.39 -16.58 -30.16
CA ALA A 268 40.98 -15.27 -29.64
C ALA A 268 39.48 -15.25 -29.35
N ALA A 269 38.67 -15.80 -30.27
CA ALA A 269 37.23 -15.88 -30.13
C ALA A 269 36.79 -16.68 -28.89
N VAL A 270 37.49 -17.72 -28.45
CA VAL A 270 37.13 -18.49 -27.23
C VAL A 270 37.41 -17.73 -25.93
N LYS A 271 38.57 -17.04 -25.81
CA LYS A 271 38.84 -16.19 -24.63
C LYS A 271 37.94 -14.95 -24.57
N ASP A 272 37.55 -14.40 -25.73
CA ASP A 272 36.54 -13.35 -25.81
C ASP A 272 35.12 -13.91 -25.59
N ALA A 273 34.80 -15.12 -26.06
CA ALA A 273 33.52 -15.79 -25.81
C ALA A 273 33.34 -16.11 -24.34
N ALA A 274 34.38 -16.54 -23.61
CA ALA A 274 34.30 -16.74 -22.16
C ALA A 274 34.01 -15.42 -21.41
N ARG A 275 34.58 -14.29 -21.86
CA ARG A 275 34.25 -12.94 -21.33
C ARG A 275 32.87 -12.46 -21.77
N ARG A 276 32.42 -12.76 -23.00
CA ARG A 276 31.10 -12.43 -23.56
C ARG A 276 29.98 -13.30 -22.96
N LEU A 277 30.27 -14.55 -22.59
CA LEU A 277 29.38 -15.46 -21.87
C LEU A 277 29.25 -15.03 -20.41
N ARG A 278 30.34 -14.82 -19.67
CA ARG A 278 30.27 -14.22 -18.32
C ARG A 278 29.54 -12.86 -18.34
N GLY A 279 29.76 -12.05 -19.37
CA GLY A 279 29.05 -10.78 -19.59
C GLY A 279 27.60 -10.87 -20.09
N ALA A 280 27.11 -12.06 -20.48
CA ALA A 280 25.72 -12.31 -20.89
C ALA A 280 24.93 -13.13 -19.86
N ILE A 281 25.63 -13.91 -19.04
CA ILE A 281 25.05 -14.72 -17.96
C ILE A 281 24.59 -13.84 -16.79
N LEU A 282 25.20 -12.66 -16.58
CA LEU A 282 24.95 -11.82 -15.40
C LEU A 282 24.19 -10.51 -15.66
N HIS A 283 24.17 -9.96 -16.88
CA HIS A 283 23.41 -8.72 -17.15
C HIS A 283 23.02 -8.52 -18.63
N PRO A 284 21.74 -8.22 -18.97
CA PRO A 284 21.33 -7.90 -20.34
C PRO A 284 22.00 -6.64 -20.94
N PHE A 285 22.46 -5.72 -20.10
CA PHE A 285 22.66 -4.33 -20.52
C PHE A 285 24.08 -3.99 -21.01
N ARG A 286 25.07 -4.90 -20.89
CA ARG A 286 26.47 -4.66 -21.35
C ARG A 286 26.62 -4.45 -22.86
N ARG A 287 25.62 -4.82 -23.67
CA ARG A 287 25.68 -4.71 -25.14
C ARG A 287 25.19 -3.40 -25.76
N ARG A 288 24.66 -2.42 -25.01
CA ARG A 288 23.88 -1.29 -25.60
C ARG A 288 24.16 0.14 -25.08
N GLY A 289 25.29 0.41 -24.43
CA GLY A 289 25.66 1.77 -23.97
C GLY A 289 24.80 2.36 -22.82
N ARG A 290 23.60 1.82 -22.58
CA ARG A 290 22.63 2.19 -21.53
C ARG A 290 23.16 2.17 -20.10
N TRP A 291 24.28 1.49 -19.81
CA TRP A 291 24.86 1.44 -18.47
C TRP A 291 25.08 2.82 -17.84
N ARG A 292 25.54 3.83 -18.61
CA ARG A 292 25.73 5.20 -18.10
C ARG A 292 24.42 5.94 -17.75
N GLN A 293 23.28 5.48 -18.28
CA GLN A 293 21.96 5.98 -17.90
C GLN A 293 21.45 5.23 -16.66
N LEU A 294 21.56 3.89 -16.65
CA LEU A 294 21.09 3.03 -15.57
C LEU A 294 21.87 3.22 -14.25
N SER A 295 23.16 3.54 -14.33
CA SER A 295 24.00 3.84 -13.15
C SER A 295 23.61 5.15 -12.44
N ARG A 296 22.60 5.89 -12.93
CA ARG A 296 22.07 7.11 -12.30
C ARG A 296 20.84 6.83 -11.42
N HIS A 297 20.28 5.62 -11.48
CA HIS A 297 19.13 5.20 -10.69
C HIS A 297 19.59 4.42 -9.46
N PRO A 298 18.92 4.56 -8.30
CA PRO A 298 19.19 3.73 -7.13
C PRO A 298 18.85 2.26 -7.39
N TRP A 299 19.66 1.37 -6.85
CA TRP A 299 19.50 -0.08 -6.86
C TRP A 299 19.01 -0.51 -5.49
N LEU A 300 17.79 -1.03 -5.42
CA LEU A 300 17.16 -1.48 -4.19
C LEU A 300 17.05 -3.00 -4.20
N LEU A 301 17.50 -3.64 -3.13
CA LEU A 301 17.31 -5.07 -2.90
C LEU A 301 15.96 -5.29 -2.22
N PHE A 302 15.06 -6.07 -2.84
CA PHE A 302 13.78 -6.44 -2.26
C PHE A 302 13.91 -7.82 -1.62
N VAL A 303 13.80 -7.91 -0.30
CA VAL A 303 13.94 -9.15 0.47
C VAL A 303 12.59 -9.49 1.09
N GLY A 304 12.08 -10.69 0.83
CA GLY A 304 10.86 -11.20 1.45
C GLY A 304 10.86 -12.72 1.48
N ASP A 305 9.99 -13.29 2.31
CA ASP A 305 9.66 -14.71 2.23
C ASP A 305 8.83 -15.01 0.98
N SER A 306 8.71 -16.29 0.62
CA SER A 306 7.88 -16.73 -0.51
C SER A 306 6.43 -16.24 -0.43
N ALA A 307 5.86 -16.14 0.77
CA ALA A 307 4.51 -15.62 0.99
C ALA A 307 4.36 -14.12 0.65
N ALA A 308 5.44 -13.34 0.74
CA ALA A 308 5.40 -11.90 0.47
C ALA A 308 5.32 -11.54 -1.02
N ASP A 309 5.40 -12.54 -1.92
CA ASP A 309 5.34 -12.43 -3.38
C ASP A 309 5.91 -11.12 -3.94
N VAL A 310 7.20 -10.92 -3.67
CA VAL A 310 7.98 -9.79 -4.19
C VAL A 310 7.87 -9.69 -5.72
N ARG A 311 7.67 -10.82 -6.41
CA ARG A 311 7.50 -10.86 -7.86
C ARG A 311 6.18 -10.23 -8.30
N SER A 312 5.05 -10.55 -7.65
CA SER A 312 3.76 -9.89 -7.93
C SER A 312 3.81 -8.38 -7.68
N LEU A 313 4.47 -7.93 -6.60
CA LEU A 313 4.69 -6.49 -6.35
C LEU A 313 5.50 -5.82 -7.49
N LEU A 314 6.57 -6.47 -7.94
CA LEU A 314 7.41 -5.94 -9.02
C LEU A 314 6.74 -6.01 -10.40
N GLN A 315 5.86 -6.99 -10.62
CA GLN A 315 4.98 -7.07 -11.79
C GLN A 315 3.92 -5.97 -11.77
N ALA A 316 3.30 -5.67 -10.62
CA ALA A 316 2.36 -4.55 -10.46
C ALA A 316 3.04 -3.21 -10.79
N ALA A 317 4.25 -2.99 -10.27
CA ALA A 317 5.08 -1.84 -10.61
C ALA A 317 5.49 -1.83 -12.11
N ALA A 318 5.51 -3.00 -12.76
CA ALA A 318 5.88 -3.15 -14.16
C ALA A 318 4.72 -3.02 -15.16
N ALA A 319 3.47 -3.21 -14.73
CA ALA A 319 2.29 -2.99 -15.56
C ALA A 319 2.03 -1.50 -15.85
N ALA A 320 2.56 -0.62 -15.01
CA ALA A 320 2.55 0.82 -15.26
C ALA A 320 3.19 1.12 -16.64
N PRO A 321 2.59 1.97 -17.50
CA PRO A 321 2.86 2.04 -18.96
C PRO A 321 4.26 2.52 -19.39
N HIS A 322 5.21 2.61 -18.47
CA HIS A 322 6.57 3.10 -18.65
C HIS A 322 7.66 2.14 -18.17
N ALA A 323 7.30 1.05 -17.49
CA ALA A 323 8.26 0.08 -17.01
C ALA A 323 8.66 -0.92 -18.11
N ARG A 324 9.78 -1.61 -17.89
CA ARG A 324 10.32 -2.55 -18.88
C ARG A 324 10.94 -3.75 -18.19
N GLU A 325 10.15 -4.81 -18.04
CA GLU A 325 10.67 -6.13 -17.70
C GLU A 325 11.78 -6.49 -18.69
N LEU A 326 12.94 -6.91 -18.15
CA LEU A 326 14.14 -7.17 -18.97
C LEU A 326 14.85 -8.47 -18.61
N ALA A 327 14.29 -9.23 -17.68
CA ALA A 327 14.77 -10.55 -17.28
C ALA A 327 13.67 -11.58 -17.58
N ARG A 328 13.77 -12.29 -18.72
CA ARG A 328 13.03 -13.55 -18.89
C ARG A 328 13.46 -14.50 -17.77
N ALA A 329 12.48 -15.07 -17.07
CA ALA A 329 12.71 -15.98 -15.96
C ALA A 329 13.69 -17.09 -16.36
N ASN A 330 14.70 -17.30 -15.52
CA ASN A 330 15.63 -18.41 -15.64
C ASN A 330 16.11 -18.73 -14.21
N ASP A 331 15.41 -19.66 -13.56
CA ASP A 331 15.49 -19.94 -12.11
C ASP A 331 16.85 -20.46 -11.64
N THR A 332 17.81 -20.61 -12.56
CA THR A 332 19.22 -20.87 -12.29
C THR A 332 19.99 -19.64 -11.79
N ARG A 333 19.43 -18.43 -11.90
CA ARG A 333 20.09 -17.17 -11.51
C ARG A 333 19.73 -16.77 -10.07
N PRO A 334 20.69 -16.30 -9.25
CA PRO A 334 20.42 -15.85 -7.88
C PRO A 334 19.69 -14.50 -7.82
N TRP A 335 19.75 -13.70 -8.89
CA TRP A 335 19.21 -12.33 -8.94
C TRP A 335 18.37 -12.10 -10.21
N HIS A 336 17.13 -11.65 -10.02
CA HIS A 336 16.26 -11.12 -11.06
C HIS A 336 16.32 -9.58 -11.04
N TRP A 337 16.36 -8.97 -12.23
CA TRP A 337 16.65 -7.55 -12.41
C TRP A 337 15.48 -6.82 -13.07
N TRP A 338 14.87 -5.90 -12.34
CA TRP A 338 13.75 -5.10 -12.77
C TRP A 338 14.18 -3.64 -12.95
N VAL A 339 13.85 -3.04 -14.10
CA VAL A 339 14.27 -1.67 -14.42
C VAL A 339 13.04 -0.79 -14.62
N PHE A 340 12.85 0.11 -13.68
CA PHE A 340 11.79 1.12 -13.70
C PHE A 340 12.35 2.47 -14.14
N ARG A 341 11.44 3.44 -14.33
CA ARG A 341 11.78 4.82 -14.67
C ARG A 341 12.61 5.52 -13.58
N ALA A 342 12.38 5.19 -12.31
CA ALA A 342 12.99 5.88 -11.17
C ALA A 342 14.10 5.07 -10.48
N LEU A 343 13.96 3.74 -10.38
CA LEU A 343 14.88 2.83 -9.67
C LEU A 343 15.13 1.51 -10.43
N VAL A 344 16.14 0.77 -9.98
CA VAL A 344 16.40 -0.63 -10.35
C VAL A 344 16.07 -1.49 -9.13
N ALA A 345 15.19 -2.47 -9.27
CA ALA A 345 14.90 -3.43 -8.20
C ALA A 345 15.62 -4.75 -8.47
N ILE A 346 16.13 -5.34 -7.39
CA ILE A 346 16.82 -6.62 -7.38
C ILE A 346 15.98 -7.58 -6.55
N GLU A 347 15.48 -8.62 -7.20
CA GLU A 347 14.67 -9.67 -6.59
C GLU A 347 15.55 -10.93 -6.40
N PRO A 348 15.65 -11.49 -5.19
CA PRO A 348 16.30 -12.77 -4.95
C PRO A 348 15.56 -13.93 -5.64
N GLY A 349 16.31 -14.85 -6.23
CA GLY A 349 15.73 -16.07 -6.80
C GLY A 349 15.07 -16.96 -5.73
N PRO A 350 14.10 -17.83 -6.09
CA PRO A 350 13.27 -18.56 -5.13
C PRO A 350 14.05 -19.35 -4.07
N ARG A 351 15.24 -19.87 -4.40
CA ARG A 351 16.14 -20.61 -3.48
C ARG A 351 16.71 -19.75 -2.35
N LEU A 352 16.77 -18.43 -2.52
CA LEU A 352 17.24 -17.47 -1.52
C LEU A 352 16.07 -16.95 -0.65
N SER A 353 14.90 -16.78 -1.27
CA SER A 353 13.67 -16.31 -0.61
C SER A 353 12.96 -17.38 0.22
N HIS A 354 13.38 -18.65 0.11
CA HIS A 354 12.75 -19.78 0.78
C HIS A 354 12.89 -19.70 2.32
N PRO A 355 11.82 -19.86 3.13
CA PRO A 355 11.85 -19.68 4.58
C PRO A 355 12.99 -20.42 5.30
N HIS A 356 13.28 -21.66 4.88
CA HIS A 356 14.35 -22.50 5.45
C HIS A 356 15.73 -22.36 4.78
N ALA A 357 15.95 -21.36 3.93
CA ALA A 357 17.27 -21.11 3.35
C ALA A 357 18.30 -20.73 4.43
N THR A 358 19.51 -21.28 4.37
CA THR A 358 20.58 -20.97 5.31
C THR A 358 21.14 -19.56 5.10
N VAL A 359 21.47 -18.90 6.22
CA VAL A 359 21.98 -17.52 6.30
C VAL A 359 23.15 -17.51 7.28
N GLY A 360 24.18 -16.69 7.03
CA GLY A 360 25.34 -16.50 7.92
C GLY A 360 26.54 -17.40 7.62
N ASP A 361 26.34 -18.64 7.18
CA ASP A 361 27.45 -19.53 6.82
C ASP A 361 28.23 -18.99 5.60
N GLY A 362 29.56 -19.17 5.58
CA GLY A 362 30.43 -18.77 4.48
C GLY A 362 30.04 -19.41 3.15
N ASP A 363 29.55 -20.65 3.20
CA ASP A 363 29.07 -21.40 2.04
C ASP A 363 27.56 -21.23 1.76
N ALA A 364 26.83 -20.43 2.55
CA ALA A 364 25.39 -20.24 2.37
C ALA A 364 25.05 -19.64 0.98
N PRO A 365 23.90 -20.01 0.38
CA PRO A 365 23.47 -19.45 -0.90
C PRO A 365 23.35 -17.92 -0.89
N TRP A 366 22.92 -17.32 0.22
CA TRP A 366 22.80 -15.87 0.39
C TRP A 366 24.18 -15.18 0.34
N SER A 367 25.14 -15.65 1.14
CA SER A 367 26.55 -15.21 1.15
C SER A 367 27.16 -15.19 -0.25
N LYS A 368 26.97 -16.29 -0.99
CA LYS A 368 27.47 -16.46 -2.37
C LYS A 368 26.78 -15.49 -3.34
N ALA A 369 25.47 -15.29 -3.22
CA ALA A 369 24.72 -14.35 -4.04
C ALA A 369 25.17 -12.88 -3.80
N LEU A 370 25.37 -12.49 -2.54
CA LEU A 370 25.88 -11.16 -2.17
C LEU A 370 27.31 -10.93 -2.69
N ALA A 371 28.18 -11.95 -2.63
CA ALA A 371 29.52 -11.89 -3.19
C ALA A 371 29.55 -11.73 -4.72
N LEU A 372 28.52 -12.23 -5.43
CA LEU A 372 28.33 -11.96 -6.86
C LEU A 372 27.86 -10.50 -7.08
N LEU A 373 26.90 -10.02 -6.30
CA LEU A 373 26.38 -8.65 -6.38
C LEU A 373 27.48 -7.60 -6.15
N ALA A 374 28.34 -7.81 -5.16
CA ALA A 374 29.49 -6.94 -4.87
C ALA A 374 30.47 -6.82 -6.05
N LYS A 375 30.63 -7.88 -6.85
CA LYS A 375 31.53 -7.90 -8.02
C LYS A 375 30.97 -7.07 -9.19
N GLU A 376 29.65 -6.99 -9.34
CA GLU A 376 29.00 -6.26 -10.44
C GLU A 376 29.13 -4.73 -10.29
N ARG A 377 28.92 -4.18 -9.08
CA ARG A 377 28.91 -2.72 -8.85
C ARG A 377 29.93 -2.28 -7.79
N ARG A 378 31.21 -2.29 -8.19
CA ARG A 378 32.40 -2.02 -7.34
C ARG A 378 32.32 -0.80 -6.40
N LYS A 379 31.65 0.29 -6.77
CA LYS A 379 31.61 1.52 -5.92
C LYS A 379 30.59 1.40 -4.78
N LEU A 380 29.32 1.13 -5.09
CA LEU A 380 28.25 1.00 -4.11
C LEU A 380 27.29 -0.09 -4.61
N PRO A 381 27.32 -1.33 -4.09
CA PRO A 381 26.49 -2.42 -4.62
C PRO A 381 24.98 -2.12 -4.60
N LEU A 382 24.49 -1.54 -3.50
CA LEU A 382 23.08 -1.19 -3.24
C LEU A 382 22.97 0.27 -2.77
N ASP A 383 21.87 0.94 -3.12
CA ASP A 383 21.51 2.27 -2.60
C ASP A 383 20.38 2.20 -1.55
N GLY A 384 19.89 1.00 -1.22
CA GLY A 384 18.87 0.76 -0.20
C GLY A 384 18.33 -0.67 -0.24
N MET A 385 17.41 -0.97 0.69
CA MET A 385 16.79 -2.28 0.82
C MET A 385 15.31 -2.14 1.19
N VAL A 386 14.49 -3.07 0.71
CA VAL A 386 13.05 -3.14 0.96
C VAL A 386 12.76 -4.51 1.56
N ILE A 387 12.30 -4.55 2.80
CA ILE A 387 11.87 -5.76 3.50
C ILE A 387 10.37 -5.92 3.26
N CYS A 388 10.00 -6.95 2.53
CA CYS A 388 8.62 -7.28 2.16
C CYS A 388 8.08 -8.38 3.07
N ILE A 389 6.92 -8.16 3.67
CA ILE A 389 6.18 -9.17 4.44
C ILE A 389 4.72 -9.24 3.98
N ALA A 390 4.19 -10.46 3.86
CA ALA A 390 2.81 -10.67 3.46
C ALA A 390 1.83 -10.20 4.54
N ALA A 391 0.79 -9.48 4.15
CA ALA A 391 -0.35 -9.19 5.01
C ALA A 391 -0.96 -10.49 5.59
N GLN A 392 -0.96 -11.57 4.83
CA GLN A 392 -1.43 -12.87 5.31
C GLN A 392 -0.53 -13.46 6.42
N SER A 393 0.79 -13.33 6.31
CA SER A 393 1.72 -13.82 7.35
C SER A 393 1.69 -12.98 8.62
N LEU A 394 1.32 -11.70 8.53
CA LEU A 394 1.04 -10.87 9.71
C LEU A 394 -0.22 -11.31 10.48
N ARG A 395 -1.08 -12.15 9.90
CA ARG A 395 -2.28 -12.69 10.59
C ARG A 395 -2.00 -14.00 11.33
N GLU A 396 -0.80 -14.56 11.18
CA GLU A 396 -0.37 -15.78 11.87
C GLU A 396 -0.15 -15.53 13.38
N PRO A 397 0.02 -16.58 14.22
CA PRO A 397 0.34 -16.42 15.63
C PRO A 397 1.67 -15.68 15.82
N ASP A 398 1.77 -14.90 16.90
CA ASP A 398 2.88 -13.97 17.15
C ASP A 398 4.28 -14.64 17.10
N GLY A 399 4.39 -15.93 17.45
CA GLY A 399 5.64 -16.70 17.32
C GLY A 399 6.07 -17.01 15.87
N ALA A 400 5.12 -17.18 14.95
CA ALA A 400 5.42 -17.29 13.51
C ALA A 400 5.85 -15.92 12.95
N VAL A 401 5.13 -14.86 13.32
CA VAL A 401 5.47 -13.46 12.98
C VAL A 401 6.89 -13.09 13.45
N ALA A 402 7.26 -13.46 14.67
CA ALA A 402 8.61 -13.27 15.20
C ALA A 402 9.67 -14.07 14.41
N THR A 403 9.34 -15.28 13.94
CA THR A 403 10.22 -16.10 13.09
C THR A 403 10.48 -15.42 11.74
N HIS A 404 9.45 -14.81 11.12
CA HIS A 404 9.59 -14.00 9.91
C HIS A 404 10.47 -12.76 10.15
N ALA A 405 10.23 -12.02 11.24
CA ALA A 405 11.03 -10.86 11.63
C ALA A 405 12.52 -11.22 11.78
N ASP A 406 12.82 -12.29 12.52
CA ASP A 406 14.18 -12.77 12.75
C ASP A 406 14.88 -13.19 11.45
N ARG A 407 14.16 -13.88 10.55
CA ARG A 407 14.72 -14.27 9.25
C ARG A 407 15.04 -13.07 8.37
N LEU A 408 14.09 -12.14 8.25
CA LEU A 408 14.24 -10.96 7.39
C LEU A 408 15.32 -10.01 7.93
N HIS A 409 15.40 -9.84 9.26
CA HIS A 409 16.50 -9.13 9.90
C HIS A 409 17.86 -9.81 9.61
N ARG A 410 18.00 -11.13 9.80
CA ARG A 410 19.26 -11.85 9.50
C ARG A 410 19.72 -11.66 8.05
N LEU A 411 18.81 -11.70 7.08
CA LEU A 411 19.14 -11.48 5.66
C LEU A 411 19.61 -10.04 5.40
N ALA A 412 18.93 -9.06 6.01
CA ALA A 412 19.22 -7.63 5.92
C ALA A 412 20.55 -7.25 6.57
N ASP A 413 20.80 -7.76 7.77
CA ASP A 413 22.04 -7.61 8.54
C ASP A 413 23.22 -8.30 7.83
N GLU A 414 23.07 -9.53 7.33
CA GLU A 414 24.12 -10.16 6.53
C GLU A 414 24.43 -9.37 5.24
N ALA A 415 23.43 -8.85 4.52
CA ALA A 415 23.66 -8.00 3.36
C ALA A 415 24.45 -6.74 3.73
N THR A 416 24.09 -6.11 4.84
CA THR A 416 24.72 -4.88 5.38
C THR A 416 26.17 -5.12 5.81
N ARG A 417 26.45 -6.22 6.53
CA ARG A 417 27.80 -6.65 6.92
C ARG A 417 28.66 -7.05 5.72
N ARG A 418 28.22 -8.00 4.89
CA ARG A 418 29.01 -8.56 3.76
C ARG A 418 29.36 -7.51 2.71
N LEU A 419 28.45 -6.58 2.42
CA LEU A 419 28.69 -5.52 1.44
C LEU A 419 29.42 -4.31 2.04
N GLN A 420 29.60 -4.27 3.36
CA GLN A 420 30.17 -3.15 4.13
C GLN A 420 29.44 -1.82 3.88
N LEU A 421 28.11 -1.88 3.84
CA LEU A 421 27.24 -0.74 3.59
C LEU A 421 26.50 -0.33 4.87
N GLN A 422 25.96 0.88 4.84
CA GLN A 422 24.88 1.38 5.67
C GLN A 422 23.78 1.76 4.68
N LEU A 423 22.60 1.17 4.82
CA LEU A 423 21.53 1.25 3.83
C LEU A 423 20.25 1.81 4.46
N PRO A 424 19.51 2.69 3.76
CA PRO A 424 18.13 2.95 4.10
C PRO A 424 17.30 1.66 3.89
N VAL A 425 16.50 1.31 4.89
CA VAL A 425 15.63 0.13 4.89
C VAL A 425 14.18 0.58 4.97
N TYR A 426 13.34 0.03 4.10
CA TYR A 426 11.88 0.25 4.13
C TYR A 426 11.17 -1.06 4.44
N VAL A 427 10.11 -1.02 5.24
CA VAL A 427 9.17 -2.14 5.38
C VAL A 427 8.02 -1.96 4.39
N VAL A 428 7.67 -3.01 3.65
CA VAL A 428 6.51 -3.04 2.76
C VAL A 428 5.64 -4.23 3.10
N VAL A 429 4.40 -3.97 3.52
CA VAL A 429 3.37 -4.99 3.63
C VAL A 429 2.82 -5.24 2.23
N THR A 430 2.89 -6.47 1.75
CA THR A 430 2.43 -6.91 0.42
C THR A 430 1.20 -7.81 0.53
N GLY A 431 0.49 -8.05 -0.57
CA GLY A 431 -0.61 -9.02 -0.61
C GLY A 431 -1.90 -8.55 0.09
N LEU A 432 -2.14 -7.23 0.16
CA LEU A 432 -3.40 -6.69 0.69
C LEU A 432 -4.63 -7.24 -0.05
N GLU A 433 -4.47 -7.52 -1.35
CA GLU A 433 -5.48 -8.04 -2.26
C GLU A 433 -5.82 -9.53 -2.07
N ALA A 434 -4.99 -10.25 -1.28
CA ALA A 434 -5.22 -11.63 -0.89
C ALA A 434 -6.01 -11.75 0.43
N LEU A 435 -6.28 -10.63 1.12
CA LEU A 435 -7.05 -10.65 2.35
C LEU A 435 -8.54 -10.94 2.08
N PRO A 436 -9.20 -11.78 2.90
CA PRO A 436 -10.65 -11.99 2.84
C PRO A 436 -11.42 -10.67 2.81
N GLY A 437 -12.39 -10.55 1.91
CA GLY A 437 -13.25 -9.37 1.82
C GLY A 437 -12.67 -8.14 1.10
N HIS A 438 -11.38 -8.17 0.71
CA HIS A 438 -10.72 -7.05 0.03
C HIS A 438 -11.49 -6.55 -1.20
N ALA A 439 -12.12 -7.45 -1.96
CA ALA A 439 -12.88 -7.10 -3.16
C ALA A 439 -14.01 -6.09 -2.89
N ALA A 440 -14.76 -6.22 -1.78
CA ALA A 440 -15.80 -5.27 -1.41
C ALA A 440 -15.21 -3.89 -1.10
N PHE A 441 -14.21 -3.83 -0.22
CA PHE A 441 -13.45 -2.61 0.10
C PHE A 441 -12.89 -1.91 -1.15
N ARG A 442 -12.34 -2.71 -2.06
CA ARG A 442 -11.75 -2.25 -3.32
C ARG A 442 -12.78 -1.74 -4.32
N SER A 443 -14.00 -2.28 -4.28
CA SER A 443 -15.12 -1.83 -5.13
C SER A 443 -15.76 -0.53 -4.63
N ALA A 444 -15.76 -0.29 -3.32
CA ALA A 444 -16.31 0.90 -2.69
C ALA A 444 -15.44 2.17 -2.89
N LEU A 445 -14.17 2.01 -3.26
CA LEU A 445 -13.20 3.11 -3.34
C LEU A 445 -12.80 3.48 -4.79
N PRO A 446 -12.66 4.78 -5.12
CA PRO A 446 -12.21 5.23 -6.44
C PRO A 446 -10.80 4.74 -6.81
N LEU A 447 -10.59 4.42 -8.09
CA LEU A 447 -9.28 3.98 -8.62
C LEU A 447 -8.12 4.95 -8.32
N SER A 448 -8.39 6.25 -8.19
CA SER A 448 -7.40 7.28 -7.87
C SER A 448 -6.78 7.12 -6.48
N VAL A 449 -7.53 6.56 -5.52
CA VAL A 449 -7.07 6.31 -4.14
C VAL A 449 -5.88 5.35 -4.16
N PHE A 450 -6.00 4.25 -4.92
CA PHE A 450 -4.99 3.20 -5.04
C PHE A 450 -3.76 3.58 -5.86
N ARG A 451 -3.70 4.78 -6.48
CA ARG A 451 -2.50 5.27 -7.17
C ARG A 451 -1.56 6.04 -6.24
N ARG A 452 -2.13 6.66 -5.20
CA ARG A 452 -1.40 7.33 -4.12
C ARG A 452 -0.73 6.24 -3.27
N VAL A 453 0.47 6.46 -2.72
CA VAL A 453 1.04 5.56 -1.71
C VAL A 453 0.20 5.59 -0.42
N LEU A 454 0.12 4.43 0.25
CA LEU A 454 -0.35 4.23 1.62
C LEU A 454 0.85 3.89 2.50
N GLY A 455 1.11 4.69 3.54
CA GLY A 455 2.22 4.44 4.45
C GLY A 455 2.72 5.67 5.20
N TRP A 456 3.94 5.54 5.72
CA TRP A 456 4.68 6.56 6.46
C TRP A 456 6.15 6.57 6.03
N ARG A 457 6.80 7.73 6.15
CA ARG A 457 8.22 7.94 5.87
C ARG A 457 8.82 8.79 6.98
N HIS A 458 10.02 8.43 7.40
CA HIS A 458 10.80 9.19 8.38
C HIS A 458 11.19 10.57 7.82
N ALA A 459 11.05 11.61 8.62
CA ALA A 459 11.39 12.97 8.22
C ALA A 459 12.90 13.17 8.24
N ALA A 460 13.52 13.43 7.08
CA ALA A 460 14.97 13.59 6.99
C ALA A 460 15.44 14.97 7.48
N VAL A 461 15.45 15.18 8.80
CA VAL A 461 16.26 16.20 9.48
C VAL A 461 17.20 15.50 10.45
N LEU A 462 18.49 15.59 10.13
CA LEU A 462 19.57 14.94 10.86
C LEU A 462 19.96 15.78 12.08
N GLU A 463 19.38 15.46 13.24
CA GLU A 463 20.03 15.73 14.53
C GLU A 463 20.24 14.39 15.26
N ASP A 464 21.49 14.15 15.65
CA ASP A 464 22.03 13.07 16.49
C ASP A 464 21.84 11.59 16.13
N GLY A 465 21.20 11.24 15.01
CA GLY A 465 21.17 9.86 14.51
C GLY A 465 20.49 8.85 15.44
N VAL A 466 19.78 9.35 16.43
CA VAL A 466 18.82 8.62 17.24
C VAL A 466 17.65 8.30 16.33
N LEU A 467 17.42 7.00 16.07
CA LEU A 467 16.18 6.56 15.43
C LEU A 467 15.01 7.06 16.28
N ASP A 468 14.03 7.68 15.63
CA ASP A 468 12.76 7.99 16.27
C ASP A 468 12.15 6.68 16.78
N THR A 469 12.16 6.47 18.10
CA THR A 469 11.67 5.25 18.76
C THR A 469 10.16 5.07 18.63
N ARG A 470 9.49 5.96 17.90
CA ARG A 470 8.05 6.00 17.67
C ARG A 470 7.62 5.37 16.33
N VAL A 471 8.46 4.55 15.68
CA VAL A 471 8.09 3.83 14.43
C VAL A 471 6.78 3.04 14.61
N GLU A 472 6.57 2.43 15.78
CA GLU A 472 5.31 1.76 16.15
C GLU A 472 4.10 2.71 16.11
N SER A 473 4.18 3.87 16.75
CA SER A 473 3.06 4.85 16.73
C SER A 473 2.72 5.34 15.32
N HIS A 474 3.71 5.37 14.42
CA HIS A 474 3.52 5.73 13.02
C HIS A 474 2.91 4.57 12.21
N ALA A 475 3.25 3.32 12.54
CA ALA A 475 2.59 2.14 11.98
C ALA A 475 1.14 2.03 12.43
N ASP A 476 0.85 2.37 13.69
CA ASP A 476 -0.51 2.48 14.22
C ASP A 476 -1.28 3.58 13.48
N ALA A 477 -0.73 4.79 13.31
CA ALA A 477 -1.40 5.86 12.57
C ALA A 477 -1.74 5.51 11.11
N VAL A 478 -0.90 4.70 10.42
CA VAL A 478 -1.20 4.17 9.07
C VAL A 478 -2.32 3.12 9.13
N SER A 479 -2.26 2.22 10.12
CA SER A 479 -3.22 1.13 10.32
C SER A 479 -4.60 1.64 10.70
N ASP A 480 -4.68 2.54 11.69
CA ASP A 480 -5.91 3.17 12.18
C ASP A 480 -6.60 3.96 11.07
N ARG A 481 -5.83 4.62 10.19
CA ARG A 481 -6.39 5.32 9.03
C ARG A 481 -6.98 4.37 7.99
N LEU A 482 -6.35 3.22 7.76
CA LEU A 482 -6.90 2.17 6.88
C LEU A 482 -8.14 1.50 7.50
N LEU A 483 -8.11 1.23 8.81
CA LEU A 483 -9.24 0.70 9.58
C LEU A 483 -10.44 1.66 9.57
N ALA A 484 -10.22 2.97 9.77
CA ALA A 484 -11.28 3.98 9.70
C ALA A 484 -11.95 4.03 8.32
N ILE A 485 -11.19 3.83 7.23
CA ILE A 485 -11.78 3.74 5.88
C ILE A 485 -12.55 2.42 5.71
N ALA A 486 -12.02 1.29 6.19
CA ALA A 486 -12.74 0.02 6.15
C ALA A 486 -14.04 0.05 6.98
N GLN A 487 -14.04 0.72 8.13
CA GLN A 487 -15.25 1.01 8.92
C GLN A 487 -16.23 1.93 8.19
N ALA A 488 -15.75 2.98 7.52
CA ALA A 488 -16.59 3.87 6.72
C ALA A 488 -17.22 3.14 5.52
N VAL A 489 -16.47 2.26 4.84
CA VAL A 489 -17.02 1.36 3.80
C VAL A 489 -18.10 0.47 4.42
N LEU A 490 -17.80 -0.23 5.51
CA LEU A 490 -18.73 -1.12 6.21
C LEU A 490 -20.03 -0.41 6.63
N ALA A 491 -19.94 0.84 7.11
CA ALA A 491 -21.10 1.66 7.47
C ALA A 491 -21.97 2.03 6.24
N SER A 492 -21.35 2.20 5.08
CA SER A 492 -22.03 2.62 3.85
C SER A 492 -22.65 1.47 3.04
N GLU A 493 -22.17 0.24 3.23
CA GLU A 493 -22.64 -0.94 2.50
C GLU A 493 -24.01 -1.42 2.99
N ARG A 494 -24.98 -1.43 2.07
CA ARG A 494 -26.37 -1.87 2.33
C ARG A 494 -26.67 -3.28 1.83
N ASP A 495 -25.90 -3.78 0.86
CA ASP A 495 -25.99 -5.15 0.37
C ASP A 495 -25.41 -6.10 1.45
N PRO A 496 -26.22 -7.03 2.01
CA PRO A 496 -25.77 -7.95 3.06
C PRO A 496 -24.48 -8.69 2.72
N ARG A 497 -24.32 -9.10 1.45
CA ARG A 497 -23.12 -9.82 1.00
C ARG A 497 -21.89 -8.93 1.02
N ARG A 498 -21.96 -7.74 0.43
CA ARG A 498 -20.86 -6.77 0.47
C ARG A 498 -20.55 -6.32 1.87
N ARG A 499 -21.56 -6.18 2.74
CA ARG A 499 -21.40 -5.85 4.15
C ARG A 499 -20.66 -6.95 4.91
N ARG A 500 -20.97 -8.23 4.67
CA ARG A 500 -20.21 -9.37 5.22
C ARG A 500 -18.77 -9.40 4.68
N GLU A 501 -18.58 -9.17 3.38
CA GLU A 501 -17.24 -9.10 2.78
C GLU A 501 -16.42 -7.92 3.36
N ALA A 502 -17.00 -6.72 3.48
CA ALA A 502 -16.36 -5.57 4.12
C ALA A 502 -16.00 -5.81 5.59
N PHE A 503 -16.86 -6.50 6.35
CA PHE A 503 -16.56 -6.93 7.72
C PHE A 503 -15.41 -7.94 7.76
N ALA A 504 -15.38 -8.92 6.85
CA ALA A 504 -14.27 -9.88 6.75
C ALA A 504 -12.92 -9.20 6.43
N PHE A 505 -12.94 -8.11 5.65
CA PHE A 505 -11.75 -7.28 5.41
C PHE A 505 -11.32 -6.53 6.67
N LEU A 506 -12.26 -5.88 7.36
CA LEU A 506 -11.99 -5.18 8.62
C LEU A 506 -11.38 -6.12 9.68
N GLN A 507 -11.90 -7.33 9.83
CA GLN A 507 -11.32 -8.37 10.69
C GLN A 507 -9.93 -8.82 10.25
N SER A 508 -9.69 -8.90 8.94
CA SER A 508 -8.36 -9.20 8.40
C SER A 508 -7.35 -8.10 8.72
N LEU A 509 -7.76 -6.82 8.66
CA LEU A 509 -6.93 -5.67 9.01
C LEU A 509 -6.58 -5.60 10.50
N TYR A 510 -7.49 -5.92 11.42
CA TYR A 510 -7.15 -6.01 12.86
C TYR A 510 -6.06 -7.05 13.12
N GLY A 511 -6.13 -8.21 12.44
CA GLY A 511 -5.07 -9.23 12.48
C GLY A 511 -3.74 -8.69 11.94
N VAL A 512 -3.75 -7.99 10.80
CA VAL A 512 -2.57 -7.38 10.19
C VAL A 512 -1.94 -6.33 11.10
N GLN A 513 -2.73 -5.42 11.72
CA GLN A 513 -2.21 -4.40 12.63
C GLN A 513 -1.50 -5.04 13.82
N ARG A 514 -2.11 -6.07 14.43
CA ARG A 514 -1.53 -6.79 15.58
C ARG A 514 -0.19 -7.44 15.22
N GLY A 515 -0.16 -8.19 14.12
CA GLY A 515 1.08 -8.82 13.65
C GLY A 515 2.13 -7.81 13.20
N LEU A 516 1.73 -6.69 12.57
CA LEU A 516 2.65 -5.65 12.15
C LEU A 516 3.36 -5.01 13.36
N ARG A 517 2.64 -4.78 14.46
CA ARG A 517 3.23 -4.28 15.71
C ARG A 517 4.25 -5.29 16.26
N SER A 518 3.87 -6.55 16.44
CA SER A 518 4.79 -7.61 16.90
C SER A 518 6.01 -7.82 15.98
N PHE A 519 5.82 -7.69 14.67
CA PHE A 519 6.89 -7.74 13.67
C PHE A 519 7.88 -6.58 13.83
N LEU A 520 7.39 -5.35 14.00
CA LEU A 520 8.21 -4.15 14.17
C LEU A 520 8.92 -4.13 15.53
N GLU A 521 8.24 -4.50 16.61
CA GLU A 521 8.81 -4.71 17.95
C GLU A 521 9.99 -5.70 17.87
N ARG A 522 9.79 -6.85 17.20
CA ARG A 522 10.82 -7.89 17.07
C ARG A 522 11.99 -7.44 16.19
N LEU A 523 11.72 -6.75 15.08
CA LEU A 523 12.78 -6.16 14.25
C LEU A 523 13.63 -5.16 15.06
N GLN A 524 13.01 -4.27 15.83
CA GLN A 524 13.72 -3.31 16.68
C GLN A 524 14.52 -3.99 17.80
N ALA A 525 13.97 -5.02 18.44
CA ALA A 525 14.69 -5.78 19.47
C ALA A 525 15.98 -6.42 18.92
N ASN A 526 15.98 -6.86 17.65
CA ASN A 526 17.17 -7.38 16.99
C ASN A 526 18.21 -6.27 16.69
N GLU A 527 17.79 -5.05 16.35
CA GLU A 527 18.71 -3.90 16.15
C GLU A 527 19.53 -3.53 17.40
N VAL A 528 18.97 -3.70 18.60
CA VAL A 528 19.66 -3.40 19.87
C VAL A 528 20.87 -4.32 20.08
N HIS A 529 20.79 -5.55 19.57
CA HIS A 529 21.84 -6.58 19.70
C HIS A 529 22.81 -6.62 18.51
N GLY A 530 22.53 -5.87 17.43
CA GLY A 530 23.32 -5.88 16.20
C GLY A 530 24.52 -4.92 16.23
N GLU A 531 25.67 -5.35 15.68
CA GLU A 531 26.87 -4.50 15.56
C GLU A 531 26.71 -3.31 14.60
N ARG A 532 25.69 -3.35 13.73
CA ARG A 532 25.37 -2.34 12.71
C ARG A 532 23.86 -2.16 12.64
N ARG A 533 23.36 -0.96 12.95
CA ARG A 533 21.92 -0.65 12.90
C ARG A 533 21.44 -0.50 11.46
N LEU A 534 20.29 -1.10 11.15
CA LEU A 534 19.51 -0.83 9.95
C LEU A 534 18.81 0.54 10.08
N HIS A 535 18.87 1.34 9.03
CA HIS A 535 18.28 2.69 9.04
C HIS A 535 16.87 2.64 8.47
N TRP A 536 15.88 2.38 9.32
CA TRP A 536 14.46 2.37 8.97
C TRP A 536 14.01 3.75 8.47
N GLN A 537 13.56 3.84 7.22
CA GLN A 537 13.13 5.10 6.58
C GLN A 537 11.64 5.18 6.28
N GLY A 538 10.90 4.07 6.35
CA GLY A 538 9.46 4.09 6.10
C GLY A 538 8.80 2.73 6.13
N LEU A 539 7.48 2.78 6.22
CA LEU A 539 6.56 1.65 6.22
C LEU A 539 5.49 1.92 5.17
N TYR A 540 5.25 0.97 4.28
CA TYR A 540 4.22 1.10 3.23
C TYR A 540 3.34 -0.15 3.15
N VAL A 541 2.12 0.01 2.66
CA VAL A 541 1.19 -1.10 2.41
C VAL A 541 0.83 -1.12 0.93
N THR A 542 0.81 -2.30 0.33
CA THR A 542 0.65 -2.50 -1.11
C THR A 542 -0.20 -3.72 -1.44
N GLY A 543 -0.92 -3.66 -2.55
CA GLY A 543 -1.51 -4.82 -3.21
C GLY A 543 -0.78 -5.17 -4.51
N GLY A 544 -0.58 -6.46 -4.76
CA GLY A 544 0.04 -7.01 -5.96
C GLY A 544 -0.85 -6.95 -7.21
N SER A 545 -0.36 -7.52 -8.31
CA SER A 545 -1.01 -7.46 -9.62
C SER A 545 -2.18 -8.44 -9.72
N ARG A 546 -3.35 -7.96 -10.16
CA ARG A 546 -4.53 -8.79 -10.46
C ARG A 546 -5.04 -8.59 -11.89
N SER A 547 -5.91 -9.48 -12.35
CA SER A 547 -6.57 -9.37 -13.65
C SER A 547 -7.46 -8.13 -13.79
N ASP A 548 -8.09 -7.69 -12.70
CA ASP A 548 -8.91 -6.47 -12.59
C ASP A 548 -8.09 -5.22 -12.25
N ALA A 549 -6.89 -5.39 -11.68
CA ALA A 549 -5.98 -4.32 -11.28
C ALA A 549 -4.51 -4.67 -11.57
N PRO A 550 -4.05 -4.62 -12.85
CA PRO A 550 -2.71 -5.06 -13.21
C PRO A 550 -1.60 -4.16 -12.64
N ASN A 551 -1.90 -2.88 -12.37
CA ASN A 551 -0.95 -1.94 -11.75
C ASN A 551 -0.83 -2.13 -10.22
N GLY A 552 -1.56 -3.09 -9.65
CA GLY A 552 -1.69 -3.28 -8.20
C GLY A 552 -2.28 -2.08 -7.46
N GLU A 553 -2.04 -2.05 -6.15
CA GLU A 553 -2.62 -1.06 -5.23
C GLU A 553 -1.54 -0.39 -4.39
N PHE A 554 -1.57 0.94 -4.35
CA PHE A 554 -0.62 1.82 -3.68
C PHE A 554 0.83 1.75 -4.22
N VAL A 555 1.05 1.06 -5.35
CA VAL A 555 2.36 0.78 -5.96
C VAL A 555 2.92 1.94 -6.80
N ASP A 556 2.07 2.65 -7.55
CA ASP A 556 2.48 3.64 -8.59
C ASP A 556 3.36 4.77 -8.00
N ASP A 557 2.87 5.50 -6.99
CA ASP A 557 3.65 6.58 -6.35
C ASP A 557 4.80 6.02 -5.48
N LEU A 558 4.66 4.82 -4.88
CA LEU A 558 5.72 4.18 -4.08
C LEU A 558 7.01 4.02 -4.90
N PHE A 559 6.92 3.41 -6.08
CA PHE A 559 8.07 3.12 -6.95
C PHE A 559 8.57 4.36 -7.71
N ASN A 560 7.68 5.27 -8.12
CA ASN A 560 8.07 6.43 -8.91
C ASN A 560 8.58 7.62 -8.07
N ARG A 561 8.21 7.71 -6.79
CA ARG A 561 8.43 8.89 -5.95
C ARG A 561 9.17 8.59 -4.66
N PHE A 562 8.68 7.67 -3.82
CA PHE A 562 9.16 7.50 -2.45
C PHE A 562 10.42 6.64 -2.32
N LEU A 563 10.37 5.37 -2.77
CA LEU A 563 11.54 4.48 -2.75
C LEU A 563 12.84 5.06 -3.36
N PRO A 564 12.83 5.80 -4.49
CA PRO A 564 14.06 6.34 -5.08
C PRO A 564 14.61 7.60 -4.38
N ALA A 565 13.90 8.17 -3.40
CA ALA A 565 14.24 9.46 -2.81
C ALA A 565 15.49 9.38 -1.92
N ASP A 566 15.57 8.39 -1.04
CA ASP A 566 16.58 8.31 0.03
C ASP A 566 17.92 7.67 -0.39
N ARG A 567 18.17 7.58 -1.70
CA ARG A 567 19.42 7.04 -2.28
C ARG A 567 20.71 7.69 -1.76
N VAL A 568 20.62 8.91 -1.23
CA VAL A 568 21.75 9.70 -0.70
C VAL A 568 22.15 9.23 0.70
N LEU A 569 21.29 8.47 1.38
CA LEU A 569 21.55 7.93 2.72
C LEU A 569 22.43 6.68 2.68
N ALA A 570 22.54 5.99 1.54
CA ALA A 570 23.40 4.83 1.40
C ALA A 570 24.89 5.21 1.40
N ARG A 571 25.65 4.66 2.34
CA ARG A 571 27.07 4.97 2.55
C ARG A 571 27.88 3.68 2.71
N ARG A 572 29.18 3.74 2.39
CA ARG A 572 30.13 2.69 2.80
C ARG A 572 30.51 2.92 4.24
N VAL A 573 30.56 1.85 5.02
CA VAL A 573 31.13 1.83 6.36
C VAL A 573 32.46 1.10 6.26
N ALA A 574 33.55 1.71 6.74
CA ALA A 574 34.83 1.03 6.81
C ALA A 574 34.70 -0.29 7.61
N PRO A 575 35.51 -1.32 7.30
CA PRO A 575 35.66 -2.42 8.26
C PRO A 575 36.15 -1.84 9.59
N LYS A 576 35.56 -2.28 10.72
CA LYS A 576 36.21 -2.08 12.02
C LYS A 576 37.53 -2.87 11.96
N ALA A 577 38.60 -2.24 12.43
CA ALA A 577 39.94 -2.83 12.50
C ALA A 577 40.01 -3.90 13.59
#